data_AF-A0A965L3T5-F1
#
_entry.id   AF-A0A965L3T5-F1
#
_cell.length_a   1.000
_cell.length_b   1.000
_cell.length_c   1.000
_cell.angle_alpha   90.00
_cell.angle_beta   90.00
_cell.angle_gamma   90.00
#
_symmetry.space_group_name_H-M   'P 1'
#
loop_
_entity.id
_entity.type
_entity.pdbx_description
1 polymer ?
#
loop_
_entity_poly.entity_id
_entity_poly.type
_entity_poly.pdbx_seq_one_letter_code
_entity_poly.pdbx_strand_id
1 'polypeptide(L)' 'MIKTLSAIGNSLGLIIERPILELLRIDKDTELEVRTDGDALIIRPLRKEKLERVR' A
#
# COMPACT_ATOMS: atom_id res chain seq x y z
N MET A 1 9.85 -2.27 -11.73
CA MET A 1 9.64 -3.74 -11.75
C MET A 1 8.31 -4.03 -12.44
N ILE A 2 8.21 -5.09 -13.23
CA ILE A 2 6.94 -5.52 -13.85
C ILE A 2 6.47 -6.75 -13.05
N LYS A 3 5.23 -6.73 -12.58
CA LYS A 3 4.61 -7.83 -11.83
C LYS A 3 3.27 -8.17 -12.44
N THR A 4 2.86 -9.43 -12.29
CA THR A 4 1.51 -9.90 -12.58
C THR A 4 0.75 -10.15 -11.28
N LEU A 5 -0.56 -10.24 -11.40
CA LEU A 5 -1.43 -10.59 -10.28
C LEU A 5 -1.40 -12.11 -10.03
N SER A 6 -1.55 -12.49 -8.77
CA SER A 6 -1.68 -13.88 -8.34
C SER A 6 -3.11 -14.14 -7.86
N ALA A 7 -3.63 -15.34 -8.10
CA ALA A 7 -4.94 -15.73 -7.57
C ALA A 7 -4.91 -15.85 -6.04
N ILE A 8 -5.88 -15.24 -5.38
CA ILE A 8 -6.11 -15.33 -3.93
C ILE A 8 -7.60 -15.60 -3.73
N GLY A 9 -7.96 -16.88 -3.55
CA GLY A 9 -9.36 -17.31 -3.53
C GLY A 9 -10.07 -16.93 -4.83
N ASN A 10 -11.19 -16.20 -4.72
CA ASN A 10 -11.95 -15.68 -5.86
C ASN A 10 -11.47 -14.31 -6.36
N SER A 11 -10.33 -13.83 -5.85
CA SER A 11 -9.80 -12.50 -6.14
C SER A 11 -8.38 -12.58 -6.72
N LEU A 12 -7.87 -11.42 -7.14
CA LEU A 12 -6.49 -11.24 -7.58
C LEU A 12 -5.75 -10.36 -6.57
N GLY A 13 -4.51 -10.74 -6.25
CA GLY A 13 -3.62 -9.98 -5.37
C GLY A 13 -2.33 -9.59 -6.04
N LEU A 14 -1.84 -8.39 -5.72
CA LEU A 14 -0.49 -7.97 -6.04
C LEU A 14 0.43 -8.33 -4.87
N ILE A 15 1.40 -9.22 -5.10
CA ILE A 15 2.41 -9.54 -4.10
C ILE A 15 3.36 -8.35 -4.01
N ILE A 16 3.70 -7.90 -2.80
CA ILE A 16 4.70 -6.85 -2.55
C ILE A 16 5.86 -7.48 -1.79
N GLU A 17 7.08 -7.26 -2.24
CA GLU A 17 8.28 -7.78 -1.61
C GLU A 17 8.49 -7.11 -0.25
N ARG A 18 8.96 -7.92 0.71
CA ARG A 18 9.24 -7.48 2.08
C ARG A 18 10.11 -6.20 2.16
N PRO A 19 11.19 -6.01 1.37
CA PRO A 19 11.97 -4.78 1.42
C PRO A 19 11.17 -3.52 1.10
N ILE A 20 10.16 -3.60 0.21
CA ILE A 20 9.29 -2.44 -0.09
C ILE A 20 8.41 -2.11 1.11
N LEU A 21 7.84 -3.13 1.76
CA LEU A 21 7.04 -2.95 2.97
C LEU A 21 7.87 -2.35 4.12
N GLU A 22 9.10 -2.84 4.30
CA GLU A 22 10.03 -2.33 5.31
C GLU A 22 10.40 -0.85 5.05
N LEU A 23 10.69 -0.49 3.81
CA LEU A 23 10.96 0.90 3.40
C LEU A 23 9.78 1.84 3.70
N LEU A 24 8.55 1.36 3.49
CA LEU A 24 7.33 2.14 3.72
C LEU A 24 6.82 2.07 5.16
N ARG A 25 7.45 1.23 6.00
CA ARG A 25 7.01 0.89 7.37
C ARG A 25 5.58 0.36 7.40
N ILE A 26 5.29 -0.57 6.51
CA ILE A 26 4.01 -1.28 6.41
C ILE A 26 4.18 -2.67 7.02
N ASP A 27 3.31 -3.01 7.95
CA ASP A 27 3.14 -4.35 8.49
C ASP A 27 1.70 -4.85 8.23
N LYS A 28 1.39 -6.05 8.75
CA LYS A 28 0.08 -6.69 8.57
C LYS A 28 -1.09 -5.93 9.21
N ASP A 29 -0.79 -5.07 10.19
CA ASP A 29 -1.78 -4.34 10.99
C ASP A 29 -1.88 -2.87 10.50
N THR A 30 -1.03 -2.48 9.54
CA THR A 30 -1.03 -1.14 8.94
C THR A 30 -2.21 -0.98 7.99
N GLU A 31 -3.11 -0.04 8.31
CA GLU A 31 -4.21 0.32 7.42
C GLU A 31 -3.70 1.01 6.16
N LEU A 32 -4.22 0.60 5.00
CA LEU A 32 -3.84 1.14 3.70
C LEU A 32 -5.05 1.79 3.01
N GLU A 33 -4.90 3.02 2.55
CA GLU A 33 -5.79 3.62 1.57
C GLU A 33 -5.47 3.05 0.19
N VAL A 34 -6.50 2.56 -0.51
CA VAL A 34 -6.40 2.09 -1.90
C VAL A 34 -7.35 2.92 -2.76
N ARG A 35 -6.79 3.64 -3.72
CA ARG A 35 -7.55 4.50 -4.65
C ARG A 35 -7.05 4.35 -6.07
N THR A 36 -7.86 4.79 -7.02
CA THR A 36 -7.44 4.93 -8.42
C THR A 36 -7.69 6.35 -8.89
N ASP A 37 -6.85 6.83 -9.79
CA ASP A 37 -7.00 8.08 -10.53
C ASP A 37 -7.45 7.84 -11.98
N GLY A 38 -7.78 6.60 -12.35
CA GLY A 38 -8.18 6.18 -13.68
C GLY A 38 -7.05 5.60 -14.55
N ASP A 39 -5.80 5.78 -14.15
CA ASP A 39 -4.62 5.23 -14.86
C ASP A 39 -3.80 4.30 -13.94
N ALA A 40 -3.67 4.67 -12.67
CA ALA A 40 -2.92 3.93 -11.68
C ALA A 40 -3.79 3.43 -10.51
N LEU A 41 -3.32 2.37 -9.87
CA LEU A 41 -3.74 2.00 -8.53
C LEU A 41 -2.73 2.61 -7.54
N ILE A 42 -3.24 3.42 -6.64
CA ILE A 42 -2.43 4.13 -5.65
C ILE A 42 -2.72 3.55 -4.27
N ILE A 43 -1.66 3.08 -3.61
CA ILE A 43 -1.72 2.45 -2.29
C ILE A 43 -0.88 3.30 -1.33
N ARG A 44 -1.49 3.77 -0.23
CA ARG A 44 -0.81 4.62 0.77
C ARG A 44 -1.10 4.13 2.18
N PRO A 45 -0.09 4.07 3.08
CA PRO A 45 -0.37 3.80 4.49
C PRO A 45 -1.13 4.95 5.13
N LEU A 46 -2.19 4.64 5.87
CA LEU A 46 -2.89 5.60 6.71
C LEU A 46 -2.02 5.88 7.93
N ARG A 47 -1.23 6.94 7.83
CA ARG A 47 -0.47 7.47 8.95
C ARG A 47 -1.37 8.43 9.69
N LYS A 48 -1.65 8.19 10.97
CA LYS A 48 -2.19 9.22 11.84
C LYS A 48 -1.19 10.37 11.80
N GLU A 49 -1.53 11.43 11.10
CA GLU A 49 -0.72 12.63 11.10
C GLU A 49 -0.51 13.01 12.56
N LYS A 50 0.73 12.98 13.02
CA LYS A 50 1.16 13.98 13.99
C LYS A 50 0.90 15.29 13.25
N LEU A 51 -0.26 15.89 13.49
CA LEU A 51 -0.53 17.31 13.31
C LEU A 51 0.44 18.08 14.23
N GLU A 52 1.74 17.93 14.01
CA GLU A 52 2.77 18.70 14.67
C GLU A 52 3.26 19.75 13.67
N ARG A 53 2.51 20.85 13.71
CA ARG A 53 2.99 22.22 13.55
C ARG A 53 3.85 22.48 12.32
N VAL A 54 3.18 22.84 11.22
CA VAL A 54 3.61 24.05 10.52
C VAL A 54 3.07 25.21 11.37
N ARG A 55 3.93 25.73 12.24
CA ARG A 55 3.77 27.03 12.90
C ARG A 55 5.00 27.84 12.58
#